data_AF-A0A7W4EGQ6-F1
#
_entry.id   AF-A0A7W4EGQ6-F1
#
_cell.length_a   1.000
_cell.length_b   1.000
_cell.length_c   1.000
_cell.angle_alpha   90.00
_cell.angle_beta   90.00
_cell.angle_gamma   90.00
#
_symmetry.space_group_name_H-M   'P 1'
#
loop_
_entity.id
_entity.type
_entity.pdbx_description
1 polymer ?
#
loop_
_entity_poly.entity_id
_entity_poly.type
_entity_poly.pdbx_seq_one_letter_code
_entity_poly.pdbx_strand_id
1 'polypeptide(L)'
;MKRKIGLTLSVISLAIFVLLYLVYDSKGYEYGLGCDFCKKEMPYNLKPIFYSEYPQRFYLLDKDGFELVGIGFRYETTGFKIKDFLAYGYNDISVLLKCTDSLNNIKYLISYKTGYKSKKGNPEISFKDLSNSDFEQIKDKYQWVEIDKEKSYAVDRNKFLSMLGAVFSLFFVVWRLFKWIL
;
A
#
# COMPACT_ATOMS: atom_id res chain seq x y z
N MET A 1 34.36 -26.40 -15.33
CA MET A 1 32.90 -26.48 -15.50
C MET A 1 32.13 -26.18 -14.20
N LYS A 2 32.35 -26.92 -13.09
CA LYS A 2 31.66 -26.72 -11.79
C LYS A 2 31.72 -25.29 -11.21
N ARG A 3 32.87 -24.60 -11.33
CA ARG A 3 33.03 -23.21 -10.85
C ARG A 3 32.21 -22.18 -11.63
N LYS A 4 32.11 -22.32 -12.97
CA LYS A 4 31.28 -21.46 -13.82
C LYS A 4 29.80 -21.64 -13.52
N ILE A 5 29.36 -22.90 -13.39
CA ILE A 5 27.98 -23.26 -12.99
C ILE A 5 27.64 -22.62 -11.63
N GLY A 6 28.55 -22.70 -10.67
CA GLY A 6 28.37 -22.03 -9.38
C GLY A 6 28.14 -20.52 -9.52
N LEU A 7 29.03 -19.80 -10.20
CA LEU A 7 28.87 -18.36 -10.38
C LEU A 7 27.53 -18.02 -11.05
N THR A 8 27.15 -18.76 -12.10
CA THR A 8 25.87 -18.59 -12.80
C THR A 8 24.69 -18.77 -11.85
N LEU A 9 24.69 -19.80 -10.99
CA LEU A 9 23.63 -20.02 -10.00
C LEU A 9 23.53 -18.87 -8.99
N SER A 10 24.66 -18.33 -8.52
CA SER A 10 24.67 -17.20 -7.59
C SER A 10 24.11 -15.92 -8.23
N VAL A 11 24.41 -15.68 -9.51
CA VAL A 11 23.85 -14.54 -10.26
C VAL A 11 22.35 -14.70 -10.49
N ILE A 12 21.89 -15.91 -10.86
CA ILE A 12 20.45 -16.20 -11.02
C ILE A 12 19.72 -16.00 -9.68
N SER A 13 20.27 -16.52 -8.58
CA SER A 13 19.74 -16.34 -7.23
C SER A 13 19.62 -14.85 -6.87
N LEU A 14 20.67 -14.06 -7.13
CA LEU A 14 20.66 -12.62 -6.91
C LEU A 14 19.52 -11.94 -7.68
N ALA A 15 19.38 -12.25 -8.98
CA ALA A 15 18.32 -11.68 -9.81
C ALA A 15 16.93 -12.01 -9.28
N ILE A 16 16.69 -13.26 -8.86
CA ILE A 16 15.41 -13.70 -8.28
C ILE A 16 15.09 -12.91 -7.01
N PHE A 17 16.04 -12.80 -6.08
CA PHE A 17 15.80 -12.09 -4.82
C PHE A 17 15.60 -10.58 -5.02
N VAL A 18 16.30 -9.96 -5.96
CA VAL A 18 16.06 -8.56 -6.34
C VAL A 18 14.65 -8.38 -6.91
N LEU A 19 14.22 -9.25 -7.82
CA LEU A 19 12.86 -9.20 -8.37
C LEU A 19 11.79 -9.39 -7.29
N LEU A 20 11.98 -10.34 -6.38
CA LEU A 20 11.07 -10.54 -5.24
C LEU A 20 11.03 -9.30 -4.35
N TYR A 21 12.17 -8.70 -4.03
CA TYR A 21 12.23 -7.47 -3.26
C TYR A 21 11.40 -6.36 -3.91
N LEU A 22 11.58 -6.12 -5.22
CA LEU A 22 10.80 -5.10 -5.95
C LEU A 22 9.29 -5.39 -5.93
N VAL A 23 8.89 -6.66 -6.06
CA VAL A 23 7.48 -7.06 -5.96
C VAL A 23 6.91 -6.76 -4.58
N TYR A 24 7.64 -7.10 -3.51
CA TYR A 24 7.16 -6.85 -2.15
C TYR A 24 7.24 -5.38 -1.75
N ASP A 25 8.21 -4.61 -2.27
CA ASP A 25 8.28 -3.16 -2.11
C ASP A 25 7.05 -2.48 -2.73
N SER A 26 6.71 -2.85 -3.98
CA SER A 26 5.51 -2.34 -4.66
C SER A 26 4.20 -2.72 -3.96
N LYS A 27 4.13 -3.91 -3.33
CA LYS A 27 3.00 -4.30 -2.49
C LYS A 27 2.97 -3.55 -1.17
N GLY A 28 4.14 -3.22 -0.60
CA GLY A 28 4.25 -2.46 0.64
C GLY A 28 3.54 -1.10 0.57
N TYR A 29 3.54 -0.46 -0.60
CA TYR A 29 2.78 0.77 -0.85
C TYR A 29 1.29 0.63 -0.47
N GLU A 30 0.66 -0.48 -0.85
CA GLU A 30 -0.78 -0.71 -0.61
C GLU A 30 -1.10 -0.84 0.88
N TYR A 31 -0.13 -1.23 1.69
CA TYR A 31 -0.26 -1.37 3.14
C TYR A 31 0.31 -0.17 3.90
N GLY A 32 0.63 0.93 3.22
CA GLY A 32 1.17 2.13 3.87
C GLY A 32 2.57 1.94 4.47
N LEU A 33 3.32 0.92 4.02
CA LEU A 33 4.70 0.63 4.45
C LEU A 33 5.75 1.45 3.69
N GLY A 34 5.30 2.38 2.85
CA GLY A 34 6.14 3.08 1.89
C GLY A 34 6.48 2.20 0.68
N CYS A 35 7.20 2.81 -0.26
CA CYS A 35 7.70 2.15 -1.44
C CYS A 35 8.83 2.97 -2.02
N ASP A 36 10.03 2.40 -2.08
CA ASP A 36 11.22 3.12 -2.49
C ASP A 36 11.38 3.11 -4.02
N PHE A 37 10.91 2.05 -4.68
CA PHE A 37 11.15 1.81 -6.11
C PHE A 37 9.89 1.69 -6.96
N CYS A 38 8.70 1.96 -6.43
CA CYS A 38 7.48 2.00 -7.22
C CYS A 38 6.95 3.42 -7.44
N LYS A 39 6.37 3.62 -8.63
CA LYS A 39 5.64 4.84 -9.00
C LYS A 39 4.14 4.58 -8.92
N LYS A 40 3.65 4.20 -7.73
CA LYS A 40 2.22 4.09 -7.47
C LYS A 40 1.70 5.45 -7.01
N GLU A 41 0.67 5.92 -7.68
CA GLU A 41 -0.06 7.13 -7.31
C GLU A 41 -1.55 6.76 -7.24
N MET A 42 -2.16 6.99 -6.07
CA MET A 42 -3.61 6.93 -5.95
C MET A 42 -4.22 8.23 -6.50
N PRO A 43 -5.52 8.23 -6.84
CA PRO A 43 -6.24 9.44 -7.22
C PRO A 43 -6.00 10.57 -6.24
N TYR A 44 -5.88 11.77 -6.80
CA TYR A 44 -5.63 12.99 -6.03
C TYR A 44 -4.31 13.00 -5.25
N ASN A 45 -3.36 12.11 -5.61
CA ASN A 45 -2.09 11.92 -4.90
C ASN A 45 -2.28 11.53 -3.44
N LEU A 46 -3.39 10.85 -3.14
CA LEU A 46 -3.62 10.28 -1.82
C LEU A 46 -2.55 9.24 -1.50
N LYS A 47 -2.17 9.15 -0.22
CA LYS A 47 -1.20 8.18 0.26
C LYS A 47 -1.79 7.38 1.41
N PRO A 48 -1.82 6.04 1.32
CA PRO A 48 -2.21 5.21 2.43
C PRO A 48 -1.10 5.23 3.48
N ILE A 49 -1.47 5.36 4.74
CA ILE A 49 -0.57 5.21 5.88
C ILE A 49 -1.19 4.21 6.83
N PHE A 50 -0.36 3.29 7.31
CA PHE A 50 -0.74 2.31 8.29
C PHE A 50 0.17 2.39 9.51
N TYR A 51 -0.39 2.80 10.64
CA TYR A 51 0.32 2.74 11.91
C TYR A 51 0.10 1.36 12.53
N SER A 52 1.20 0.62 12.68
CA SER A 52 1.19 -0.72 13.26
C SER A 52 1.00 -0.73 14.78
N GLU A 53 1.16 0.41 15.43
CA GLU A 53 0.93 0.60 16.87
C GLU A 53 -0.54 0.37 17.23
N TYR A 54 -0.81 -0.17 18.42
CA TYR A 54 -2.16 -0.50 18.85
C TYR A 54 -2.87 0.71 19.50
N PRO A 55 -4.11 1.06 19.12
CA PRO A 55 -4.92 0.42 18.08
C PRO A 55 -4.43 0.82 16.69
N GLN A 56 -4.40 -0.17 15.79
CA GLN A 56 -3.96 0.03 14.41
C GLN A 56 -4.85 1.01 13.70
N ARG A 57 -4.24 1.94 12.98
CA ARG A 57 -4.96 3.01 12.31
C ARG A 57 -4.52 3.08 10.87
N PHE A 58 -5.51 2.96 9.99
CA PHE A 58 -5.38 3.27 8.59
C PHE A 58 -5.79 4.73 8.37
N TYR A 59 -4.97 5.45 7.61
CA TYR A 59 -5.23 6.80 7.19
C TYR A 59 -5.00 6.96 5.69
N LEU A 60 -5.71 7.90 5.08
CA LEU A 60 -5.35 8.44 3.77
C LEU A 60 -4.92 9.89 3.95
N LEU A 61 -3.65 10.16 3.63
CA LEU A 61 -3.13 11.50 3.60
C LEU A 61 -3.36 12.13 2.23
N ASP A 62 -3.68 13.40 2.23
CA ASP A 62 -3.59 14.22 1.02
C ASP A 62 -2.14 14.58 0.68
N LYS A 63 -1.99 15.31 -0.43
CA LYS A 63 -0.69 15.80 -0.89
C LYS A 63 -0.03 16.78 0.08
N ASP A 64 -0.82 17.45 0.91
CA ASP A 64 -0.34 18.43 1.89
C ASP A 64 0.06 17.78 3.23
N GLY A 65 -0.23 16.48 3.41
CA GLY A 65 0.07 15.69 4.59
C GLY A 65 -1.07 15.64 5.60
N PHE A 66 -2.28 16.10 5.25
CA PHE A 66 -3.45 16.06 6.12
C PHE A 66 -4.18 14.73 6.01
N GLU A 67 -4.58 14.18 7.16
CA GLU A 67 -5.46 13.02 7.24
C GLU A 67 -6.85 13.41 6.72
N LEU A 68 -7.30 12.75 5.65
CA LEU A 68 -8.66 12.89 5.13
C LEU A 68 -9.60 11.79 5.64
N VAL A 69 -9.02 10.69 6.11
CA VAL A 69 -9.71 9.46 6.47
C VAL A 69 -8.98 8.90 7.67
N GLY A 70 -9.72 8.59 8.73
CA GLY A 70 -9.17 8.03 9.95
C GLY A 70 -10.26 7.51 10.88
N ILE A 71 -9.85 6.72 11.87
CA ILE A 71 -10.78 6.24 12.90
C ILE A 71 -11.33 7.46 13.62
N GLY A 72 -12.65 7.50 13.73
CA GLY A 72 -13.38 8.57 14.36
C GLY A 72 -13.73 9.75 13.47
N PHE A 73 -13.39 9.70 12.18
CA PHE A 73 -13.79 10.73 11.24
C PHE A 73 -15.30 10.66 10.96
N ARG A 74 -15.89 11.83 10.75
CA ARG A 74 -17.26 12.03 10.27
C ARG A 74 -17.20 13.10 9.20
N TYR A 75 -17.89 12.89 8.10
CA TYR A 75 -17.98 13.86 7.03
C TYR A 75 -19.35 14.54 7.10
N GLU A 76 -19.44 15.74 6.53
CA GLU A 76 -20.69 16.51 6.50
C GLU A 76 -21.84 15.74 5.85
N THR A 77 -21.51 14.95 4.83
CA THR A 77 -22.47 14.13 4.09
C THR A 77 -22.80 12.80 4.77
N THR A 78 -22.16 12.48 5.90
CA THR A 78 -22.28 11.16 6.53
C THR A 78 -22.94 11.23 7.90
N GLY A 79 -23.90 10.32 8.11
CA GLY A 79 -24.65 10.22 9.36
C GLY A 79 -23.89 9.52 10.49
N PHE A 80 -22.72 8.95 10.22
CA PHE A 80 -21.98 8.10 11.15
C PHE A 80 -20.52 8.50 11.31
N LYS A 81 -19.93 8.02 12.39
CA LYS A 81 -18.51 8.10 12.71
C LYS A 81 -17.84 6.79 12.31
N ILE A 82 -16.71 6.86 11.61
CA ILE A 82 -15.94 5.67 11.27
C ILE A 82 -15.39 5.04 12.54
N LYS A 83 -15.62 3.73 12.71
CA LYS A 83 -15.06 2.94 13.79
C LYS A 83 -13.82 2.19 13.33
N ASP A 84 -13.95 1.31 12.33
CA ASP A 84 -12.85 0.51 11.80
C ASP A 84 -12.81 0.58 10.26
N PHE A 85 -11.62 0.40 9.68
CA PHE A 85 -11.44 0.23 8.24
C PHE A 85 -11.23 -1.24 7.91
N LEU A 86 -11.93 -1.72 6.89
CA LEU A 86 -11.87 -3.11 6.45
C LEU A 86 -11.10 -3.25 5.14
N ALA A 87 -11.33 -2.33 4.20
CA ALA A 87 -10.67 -2.31 2.91
C ALA A 87 -10.76 -0.92 2.28
N TYR A 88 -9.93 -0.69 1.28
CA TYR A 88 -10.12 0.41 0.35
C TYR A 88 -9.92 -0.08 -1.08
N GLY A 89 -10.61 0.55 -2.02
CA GLY A 89 -10.48 0.30 -3.44
C GLY A 89 -10.08 1.59 -4.13
N TYR A 90 -9.27 1.52 -5.17
CA TYR A 90 -8.95 2.72 -5.97
C TYR A 90 -8.89 2.38 -7.46
N ASN A 91 -9.15 3.39 -8.27
CA ASN A 91 -8.89 3.39 -9.71
C ASN A 91 -8.15 4.69 -10.07
N ASP A 92 -8.19 5.15 -11.31
CA ASP A 92 -7.49 6.38 -11.71
C ASP A 92 -8.19 7.67 -11.26
N ILE A 93 -9.45 7.59 -10.83
CA ILE A 93 -10.32 8.75 -10.63
C ILE A 93 -10.70 8.96 -9.16
N SER A 94 -10.91 7.88 -8.41
CA SER A 94 -11.43 7.97 -7.03
C SER A 94 -11.00 6.79 -6.17
N VAL A 95 -11.26 6.95 -4.87
CA VAL A 95 -10.99 5.97 -3.82
C VAL A 95 -12.32 5.62 -3.16
N LEU A 96 -12.57 4.32 -3.02
CA LEU A 96 -13.64 3.75 -2.22
C LEU A 96 -13.09 3.26 -0.89
N LEU A 97 -13.88 3.42 0.17
CA LEU A 97 -13.59 2.89 1.49
C LEU A 97 -14.69 1.92 1.88
N LYS A 98 -14.29 0.81 2.48
CA LYS A 98 -15.17 -0.11 3.19
C LYS A 98 -14.80 -0.04 4.67
N CYS A 99 -15.73 0.46 5.48
CA CYS A 99 -15.51 0.72 6.90
C CYS A 99 -16.73 0.28 7.73
N THR A 100 -16.60 0.34 9.04
CA THR A 100 -17.71 0.11 9.98
C THR A 100 -18.10 1.39 10.71
N ASP A 101 -19.36 1.50 11.10
CA ASP A 101 -19.81 2.50 12.07
C ASP A 101 -19.67 1.99 13.51
N SER A 102 -20.09 2.81 14.48
CA SER A 102 -20.06 2.46 15.91
C SER A 102 -20.89 1.22 16.27
N LEU A 103 -21.88 0.86 15.44
CA LEU A 103 -22.74 -0.31 15.61
C LEU A 103 -22.24 -1.53 14.82
N ASN A 104 -21.04 -1.45 14.23
CA ASN A 104 -20.46 -2.46 13.34
C ASN A 104 -21.22 -2.68 12.03
N ASN A 105 -22.07 -1.74 11.61
CA ASN A 105 -22.66 -1.83 10.27
C ASN A 105 -21.60 -1.48 9.23
N ILE A 106 -21.54 -2.25 8.16
CA ILE A 106 -20.66 -1.95 7.02
C ILE A 106 -21.20 -0.71 6.30
N LYS A 107 -20.29 0.22 6.02
CA LYS A 107 -20.53 1.47 5.30
C LYS A 107 -19.52 1.60 4.17
N TYR A 108 -19.93 2.31 3.13
CA TYR A 108 -19.11 2.58 1.96
C TYR A 108 -19.01 4.09 1.75
N LEU A 109 -17.79 4.55 1.49
CA LEU A 109 -17.51 5.96 1.21
C LEU A 109 -16.80 6.08 -0.13
N ILE A 110 -17.10 7.13 -0.88
CA ILE A 110 -16.41 7.47 -2.13
C ILE A 110 -15.78 8.86 -2.06
N SER A 111 -14.55 8.99 -2.54
CA SER A 111 -13.86 10.27 -2.60
C SER A 111 -14.31 11.13 -3.77
N TYR A 112 -14.33 12.45 -3.55
CA TYR A 112 -14.66 13.44 -4.56
C TYR A 112 -13.92 14.77 -4.31
N LYS A 113 -13.74 15.56 -5.36
CA LYS A 113 -13.24 16.95 -5.26
C LYS A 113 -14.35 17.86 -4.77
N THR A 114 -14.07 18.68 -3.76
CA THR A 114 -15.06 19.63 -3.22
C THR A 114 -15.21 20.88 -4.10
N GLY A 115 -14.27 21.12 -5.02
CA GLY A 115 -14.19 22.35 -5.84
C GLY A 115 -13.34 23.45 -5.19
N TYR A 116 -12.98 23.30 -3.93
CA TYR A 116 -12.09 24.20 -3.21
C TYR A 116 -10.62 23.78 -3.35
N LYS A 117 -9.72 24.68 -2.94
CA LYS A 117 -8.27 24.44 -2.92
C LYS A 117 -7.74 24.66 -1.51
N SER A 118 -6.77 23.84 -1.13
CA SER A 118 -6.00 24.03 0.10
C SER A 118 -5.20 25.34 0.05
N LYS A 119 -4.66 25.76 1.21
CA LYS A 119 -3.78 26.93 1.31
C LYS A 119 -2.53 26.82 0.42
N LYS A 120 -2.10 25.60 0.07
CA LYS A 120 -0.98 25.31 -0.82
C LYS A 120 -1.41 25.20 -2.30
N GLY A 121 -2.69 25.43 -2.59
CA GLY A 121 -3.25 25.43 -3.95
C GLY A 121 -3.65 24.06 -4.50
N ASN A 122 -3.55 22.99 -3.69
CA ASN A 122 -3.93 21.65 -4.10
C ASN A 122 -5.46 21.47 -4.04
N PRO A 123 -6.09 20.65 -4.91
CA PRO A 123 -7.53 20.39 -4.83
C PRO A 123 -7.90 19.77 -3.48
N GLU A 124 -8.96 20.30 -2.85
CA GLU A 124 -9.50 19.73 -1.63
C GLU A 124 -10.38 18.52 -1.96
N ILE A 125 -10.15 17.43 -1.21
CA ILE A 125 -10.80 16.14 -1.39
C ILE A 125 -11.59 15.80 -0.14
N SER A 126 -12.80 15.27 -0.32
CA SER A 126 -13.65 14.80 0.76
C SER A 126 -14.29 13.46 0.40
N PHE A 127 -15.03 12.89 1.33
CA PHE A 127 -15.71 11.61 1.20
C PHE A 127 -17.21 11.78 1.44
N LYS A 128 -18.00 10.95 0.74
CA LYS A 128 -19.45 10.90 0.92
C LYS A 128 -19.96 9.48 0.99
N ASP A 129 -21.11 9.32 1.64
CA ASP A 129 -21.81 8.05 1.74
C ASP A 129 -22.16 7.51 0.35
N LEU A 130 -21.92 6.21 0.18
CA LEU A 130 -22.31 5.44 -0.97
C LEU A 130 -23.28 4.36 -0.51
N SER A 131 -24.45 4.29 -1.15
CA SER A 131 -25.43 3.26 -0.85
C SER A 131 -24.91 1.88 -1.25
N ASN A 132 -25.44 0.82 -0.63
CA ASN A 132 -25.04 -0.55 -0.99
C ASN A 132 -25.37 -0.87 -2.46
N SER A 133 -26.49 -0.38 -2.98
CA SER A 133 -26.86 -0.59 -4.39
C SER A 133 -25.88 0.09 -5.34
N ASP A 134 -25.45 1.31 -5.03
CA ASP A 134 -24.50 2.04 -5.87
C ASP A 134 -23.11 1.43 -5.79
N PHE A 135 -22.70 0.98 -4.60
CA PHE A 135 -21.46 0.25 -4.38
C PHE A 135 -21.38 -1.01 -5.26
N GLU A 136 -22.40 -1.85 -5.23
CA GLU A 136 -22.43 -3.11 -6.00
C GLU A 136 -22.31 -2.88 -7.52
N GLN A 137 -22.80 -1.74 -8.04
CA GLN A 137 -22.69 -1.40 -9.45
C GLN A 137 -21.28 -0.94 -9.88
N ILE A 138 -20.46 -0.47 -8.95
CA ILE A 138 -19.16 0.15 -9.28
C ILE A 138 -17.96 -0.60 -8.73
N LYS A 139 -18.13 -1.47 -7.72
CA LYS A 139 -17.03 -2.10 -6.97
C LYS A 139 -16.00 -2.82 -7.86
N ASP A 140 -16.45 -3.44 -8.95
CA ASP A 140 -15.57 -4.23 -9.84
C ASP A 140 -14.64 -3.35 -10.69
N LYS A 141 -14.87 -2.03 -10.72
CA LYS A 141 -14.01 -1.05 -11.41
C LYS A 141 -12.84 -0.56 -10.55
N TYR A 142 -12.68 -1.11 -9.34
CA TYR A 142 -11.67 -0.67 -8.38
C TYR A 142 -10.72 -1.83 -8.06
N GLN A 143 -9.44 -1.51 -7.94
CA GLN A 143 -8.47 -2.44 -7.37
C GLN A 143 -8.61 -2.41 -5.85
N TRP A 144 -9.01 -3.53 -5.26
CA TRP A 144 -9.27 -3.66 -3.84
C TRP A 144 -8.04 -4.10 -3.05
N VAL A 145 -7.84 -3.45 -1.91
CA VAL A 145 -6.84 -3.79 -0.91
C VAL A 145 -7.56 -3.99 0.41
N GLU A 146 -7.51 -5.22 0.90
CA GLU A 146 -7.99 -5.55 2.24
C GLU A 146 -6.98 -5.07 3.28
N ILE A 147 -7.47 -4.35 4.29
CA ILE A 147 -6.66 -3.88 5.40
C ILE A 147 -6.55 -5.04 6.39
N ASP A 148 -5.50 -5.83 6.21
CA ASP A 148 -5.21 -7.03 6.99
C ASP A 148 -3.79 -6.95 7.53
N LYS A 149 -3.68 -7.02 8.85
CA LYS A 149 -2.43 -6.99 9.62
C LYS A 149 -1.49 -8.13 9.23
N GLU A 150 -2.02 -9.34 9.09
CA GLU A 150 -1.21 -10.52 8.78
C GLU A 150 -0.65 -10.42 7.37
N LYS A 151 -1.45 -9.93 6.43
CA LYS A 151 -0.98 -9.67 5.05
C LYS A 151 0.08 -8.58 5.01
N SER A 152 -0.13 -7.47 5.71
CA SER A 152 0.86 -6.38 5.80
C SER A 152 2.20 -6.87 6.37
N TYR A 153 2.18 -7.60 7.49
CA TYR A 153 3.41 -8.17 8.06
C TYR A 153 4.05 -9.24 7.18
N ALA A 154 3.25 -10.04 6.47
CA ALA A 154 3.80 -11.00 5.53
C ALA A 154 4.54 -10.30 4.38
N VAL A 155 3.99 -9.19 3.87
CA VAL A 155 4.64 -8.36 2.84
C VAL A 155 5.95 -7.79 3.37
N ASP A 156 5.94 -7.16 4.55
CA ASP A 156 7.15 -6.56 5.12
C ASP A 156 8.24 -7.59 5.42
N ARG A 157 7.87 -8.72 6.03
CA ARG A 157 8.77 -9.85 6.27
C ARG A 157 9.35 -10.39 4.98
N ASN A 158 8.54 -10.60 3.95
CA ASN A 158 9.01 -11.14 2.69
C ASN A 158 9.90 -10.15 1.92
N LYS A 159 9.62 -8.84 2.03
CA LYS A 159 10.52 -7.77 1.56
C LYS A 159 11.89 -7.87 2.24
N PHE A 160 11.90 -7.98 3.57
CA PHE A 160 13.13 -8.14 4.34
C PHE A 160 13.91 -9.42 4.01
N LEU A 161 13.24 -10.57 3.91
CA LEU A 161 13.86 -11.84 3.53
C LEU A 161 14.44 -11.79 2.10
N SER A 162 13.74 -11.12 1.17
CA SER A 162 14.23 -10.94 -0.19
C SER A 162 15.49 -10.08 -0.22
N MET A 163 15.53 -9.01 0.58
CA MET A 163 16.73 -8.19 0.76
C MET A 163 17.91 -9.01 1.31
N LEU A 164 17.70 -9.80 2.37
CA LEU A 164 18.74 -10.68 2.91
C LEU A 164 19.24 -11.69 1.87
N GLY A 165 18.32 -12.32 1.14
CA GLY A 165 18.66 -13.27 0.07
C GLY A 165 19.50 -12.62 -1.05
N ALA A 166 19.19 -11.38 -1.42
CA ALA A 166 19.98 -10.61 -2.38
C ALA A 166 21.39 -10.32 -1.83
N VAL A 167 21.51 -9.86 -0.58
CA VAL A 167 22.81 -9.58 0.06
C VAL A 167 23.67 -10.85 0.16
N PHE A 168 23.09 -11.98 0.59
CA PHE A 168 23.81 -13.26 0.63
C PHE A 168 24.23 -13.72 -0.76
N SER A 169 23.36 -13.60 -1.76
CA SER A 169 23.69 -13.95 -3.15
C SER A 169 24.83 -13.09 -3.68
N LEU A 170 24.80 -11.78 -3.42
CA LEU A 170 25.87 -10.85 -3.80
C LEU A 170 27.20 -11.21 -3.12
N PHE A 171 27.18 -11.53 -1.83
CA PHE A 171 28.36 -12.01 -1.10
C PHE A 171 28.98 -13.23 -1.79
N PHE A 172 28.17 -14.23 -2.17
CA PHE A 172 28.66 -15.40 -2.89
C PHE A 172 29.18 -15.10 -4.29
N VAL A 173 28.57 -14.16 -5.02
CA VAL A 173 29.07 -13.69 -6.32
C VAL A 173 30.47 -13.09 -6.14
N VAL A 174 30.61 -12.12 -5.22
CA VAL A 174 31.87 -11.42 -4.94
C VAL A 174 32.95 -12.40 -4.49
N TRP A 175 32.65 -13.29 -3.53
CA TRP A 175 33.57 -14.31 -3.04
C TRP A 175 34.08 -15.23 -4.16
N ARG A 176 33.20 -15.65 -5.07
CA ARG A 176 33.55 -16.52 -6.19
C ARG A 176 34.39 -15.79 -7.25
N LEU A 177 34.15 -14.50 -7.45
CA LEU A 177 34.96 -13.65 -8.33
C LEU A 177 36.37 -13.43 -7.75
N PHE A 178 36.50 -13.19 -6.44
CA PHE A 178 37.82 -13.08 -5.80
C PHE A 178 38.64 -14.38 -5.92
N LYS A 179 38.01 -15.54 -5.71
CA LYS A 179 38.64 -16.86 -5.98
C LYS A 179 38.95 -17.14 -7.45
N TRP A 180 38.54 -16.25 -8.36
CA TRP A 180 38.83 -16.33 -9.79
C TRP A 180 40.06 -15.48 -10.15
N ILE A 181 40.35 -14.45 -9.36
CA ILE A 181 41.46 -13.51 -9.55
C ILE A 181 42.73 -13.98 -8.82
N LEU A 182 42.59 -14.64 -7.68
CA LEU A 182 43.64 -15.35 -6.92
C LEU A 182 43.76 -16.82 -7.36
#